data_AF-A0A7C5LPV3-F1
#
_entry.id   AF-A0A7C5LPV3-F1
#
_cell.length_a   1.000
_cell.length_b   1.000
_cell.length_c   1.000
_cell.angle_alpha   90.00
_cell.angle_beta   90.00
_cell.angle_gamma   90.00
#
_symmetry.space_group_name_H-M   'P 1'
#
loop_
_entity.id
_entity.type
_entity.pdbx_description
1 polymer ?
#
loop_
_entity_poly.entity_id
_entity_poly.type
_entity_poly.pdbx_seq_one_letter_code
_entity_poly.pdbx_strand_id
1 'polypeptide(L)'
;SMATFAAVTPVVAPLVAASGLPAPLAVMAICAGSLATILPNDSFFWLVREDALAGEGDRRALTLLALGGMLQALVALAGVLIALEAGL
;
A
#
# COMPACT_ATOMS: atom_id res chain seq x y z
N SER A 1 8.21 2.83 -4.31
CA SER A 1 8.63 4.21 -4.66
C SER A 1 8.54 5.18 -3.47
N MET A 2 9.65 5.70 -2.92
CA MET A 2 9.64 6.72 -1.85
C MET A 2 9.10 8.10 -2.31
N ALA A 3 9.13 8.37 -3.62
CA ALA A 3 8.72 9.66 -4.19
C ALA A 3 7.23 9.94 -4.01
N THR A 4 6.38 8.92 -4.19
CA THR A 4 4.94 9.02 -3.93
C THR A 4 4.64 9.26 -2.45
N PHE A 5 5.40 8.67 -1.54
CA PHE A 5 5.28 8.96 -0.10
C PHE A 5 5.65 10.41 0.23
N ALA A 6 6.77 10.92 -0.30
CA ALA A 6 7.20 12.29 -0.05
C ALA A 6 6.22 13.35 -0.58
N ALA A 7 5.52 13.05 -1.69
CA ALA A 7 4.55 13.96 -2.30
C ALA A 7 3.14 13.88 -1.66
N VAL A 8 2.67 12.68 -1.28
CA VAL A 8 1.32 12.49 -0.71
C VAL A 8 1.26 12.96 0.74
N THR A 9 2.32 12.78 1.52
CA THR A 9 2.36 13.16 2.94
C THR A 9 2.02 14.63 3.20
N PRO A 10 2.63 15.65 2.55
CA PRO A 10 2.29 17.05 2.79
C PRO A 10 0.86 17.44 2.38
N VAL A 11 0.24 16.71 1.44
CA VAL A 11 -1.14 16.94 1.01
C VAL A 11 -2.14 16.30 1.97
N VAL A 12 -1.83 15.10 2.47
CA VAL A 12 -2.74 14.31 3.31
C VAL A 12 -2.57 14.61 4.81
N ALA A 13 -1.38 15.06 5.24
CA ALA A 13 -1.10 15.45 6.62
C ALA A 13 -2.10 16.45 7.23
N PRO A 14 -2.51 17.54 6.57
CA PRO A 14 -3.53 18.44 7.12
C PRO A 14 -4.92 17.79 7.22
N LEU A 15 -5.27 16.89 6.30
CA LEU A 15 -6.52 16.14 6.33
C LEU A 15 -6.55 15.17 7.53
N VAL A 16 -5.41 14.52 7.79
CA VAL A 16 -5.19 13.63 8.93
C VAL A 16 -5.20 14.39 10.25
N ALA A 17 -4.57 15.57 10.30
CA ALA A 17 -4.60 16.41 11.49
C ALA A 17 -6.03 16.88 11.81
N ALA A 18 -6.84 17.13 10.78
CA ALA A 18 -8.24 17.56 10.93
C ALA A 18 -9.20 16.41 11.28
N SER A 19 -8.84 15.14 11.03
CA SER A 19 -9.72 14.00 11.29
C SER A 19 -9.70 13.53 12.75
N GLY A 20 -8.83 14.08 13.60
CA GLY A 20 -8.69 13.68 15.00
C GLY A 20 -8.08 12.28 15.17
N LEU A 21 -7.58 11.67 14.10
CA LEU A 21 -6.94 10.36 14.14
C LEU A 21 -5.53 10.47 14.75
N PRO A 22 -5.07 9.44 15.48
CA PRO A 22 -3.69 9.35 15.91
C PRO A 22 -2.75 9.39 14.70
N ALA A 23 -1.76 10.29 14.72
CA ALA A 23 -0.77 10.44 13.65
C ALA A 23 -0.14 9.11 13.16
N PRO A 24 0.30 8.17 14.04
CA PRO A 24 0.87 6.90 13.57
C PRO A 24 -0.14 6.04 12.80
N LEU A 25 -1.40 6.01 13.20
CA LEU A 25 -2.45 5.23 12.51
C LEU A 25 -2.77 5.81 11.14
N ALA A 26 -2.77 7.13 11.03
CA ALA A 26 -2.96 7.79 9.75
C ALA A 26 -1.80 7.56 8.77
N VAL A 27 -0.55 7.59 9.25
CA VAL A 27 0.61 7.21 8.44
C VAL A 27 0.48 5.75 7.98
N MET A 28 0.11 4.84 8.87
CA MET A 28 -0.13 3.43 8.53
C MET A 28 -1.24 3.26 7.49
N ALA A 29 -2.33 4.03 7.57
CA ALA A 29 -3.40 4.02 6.57
C ALA A 29 -2.93 4.52 5.20
N ILE A 30 -2.11 5.57 5.15
CA ILE A 30 -1.50 6.08 3.92
C ILE A 30 -0.55 5.02 3.32
N CYS A 31 0.25 4.37 4.16
CA CYS A 31 1.13 3.26 3.75
C CYS A 31 0.33 2.06 3.22
N ALA A 32 -0.80 1.72 3.84
CA ALA A 32 -1.66 0.66 3.37
C ALA A 32 -2.27 0.98 1.99
N GLY A 33 -2.75 2.21 1.79
CA GLY A 33 -3.32 2.65 0.51
C GLY A 33 -2.30 2.75 -0.63
N SER A 34 -1.04 3.06 -0.32
CA SER A 34 0.02 3.16 -1.33
C SER A 34 0.42 1.78 -1.89
N LEU A 35 0.30 0.71 -1.10
CA LEU A 35 0.52 -0.67 -1.57
C LEU A 35 -0.47 -1.07 -2.69
N ALA A 36 -1.73 -0.62 -2.60
CA ALA A 36 -2.73 -0.89 -3.64
C ALA A 36 -2.45 -0.13 -4.95
N THR A 37 -1.84 1.06 -4.86
CA THR A 37 -1.67 1.96 -6.00
C THR A 37 -0.32 1.83 -6.70
N ILE A 38 0.73 1.43 -5.98
CA ILE A 38 2.11 1.41 -6.51
C ILE A 38 2.45 0.06 -7.16
N LEU A 39 1.77 -1.02 -6.80
CA LEU A 39 2.19 -2.37 -7.18
C LEU A 39 2.28 -2.66 -8.69
N PRO A 40 1.41 -2.15 -9.59
CA PRO A 40 1.58 -2.39 -11.02
C PRO A 40 2.64 -1.49 -11.69
N ASN A 41 3.32 -0.61 -10.95
CA ASN A 41 4.29 0.36 -11.49
C ASN A 41 5.60 0.44 -10.68
N ASP A 42 5.80 -0.41 -9.67
CA ASP A 42 7.00 -0.35 -8.83
C ASP A 42 8.17 -1.07 -9.50
N SER A 43 9.40 -0.64 -9.22
CA SER A 43 10.61 -1.35 -9.67
C SER A 43 10.62 -2.81 -9.20
N PHE A 44 10.01 -3.06 -8.04
CA PHE A 44 9.88 -4.40 -7.46
C PHE A 44 8.95 -5.31 -8.27
N PHE A 45 7.97 -4.75 -8.98
CA PHE A 45 7.12 -5.52 -9.89
C PHE A 45 7.94 -6.19 -10.99
N TRP A 46 8.83 -5.42 -11.63
CA TRP A 46 9.68 -5.91 -12.71
C TRP A 46 10.72 -6.93 -12.20
N LEU A 47 11.30 -6.68 -11.02
CA LEU A 47 12.21 -7.64 -10.39
C LEU A 47 11.54 -8.99 -10.12
N VAL A 48 10.35 -9.00 -9.53
CA VAL A 48 9.62 -10.24 -9.22
C VAL A 48 9.09 -10.91 -10.49
N ARG A 49 8.69 -10.12 -11.50
CA ARG A 49 8.31 -10.61 -12.83
C ARG A 49 9.44 -11.35 -13.52
N GLU A 50 10.65 -10.80 -13.49
CA GLU A 50 11.83 -11.29 -14.20
C GLU A 50 12.55 -12.43 -13.47
N ASP A 51 12.56 -12.45 -12.13
CA ASP A 51 13.18 -13.54 -11.34
C ASP A 51 12.15 -14.65 -11.02
N ALA A 52 11.23 -14.36 -10.10
CA ALA A 52 10.41 -15.39 -9.47
C ALA A 52 9.27 -15.91 -10.37
N LEU A 53 8.85 -15.10 -11.35
CA LEU A 53 7.75 -15.42 -12.27
C LEU A 53 8.22 -15.59 -13.72
N ALA A 54 9.52 -15.72 -13.99
CA ALA A 54 10.08 -15.76 -15.35
C ALA A 54 9.35 -16.75 -16.30
N GLY A 55 8.90 -17.89 -15.79
CA GLY A 55 8.19 -18.92 -16.56
C GLY A 55 6.67 -18.72 -16.73
N GLU A 56 6.07 -17.74 -16.04
CA GLU A 56 4.64 -17.46 -16.16
C GLU A 56 4.35 -16.47 -17.28
N GLY A 57 3.17 -16.58 -17.90
CA GLY A 57 2.71 -15.63 -18.90
C GLY A 57 2.42 -14.26 -18.28
N ASP A 58 2.68 -13.17 -19.03
CA ASP A 58 2.58 -11.79 -18.54
C ASP A 58 1.25 -11.48 -17.83
N ARG A 59 0.14 -11.96 -18.39
CA ARG A 59 -1.20 -11.74 -17.80
C ARG A 59 -1.33 -12.36 -16.42
N ARG A 60 -0.77 -13.56 -16.21
CA ARG A 60 -0.84 -14.30 -14.95
C ARG A 60 0.09 -13.72 -13.91
N ALA A 61 1.30 -13.33 -14.31
CA ALA A 61 2.23 -12.60 -13.43
C ALA A 61 1.61 -11.26 -12.97
N LEU A 62 1.00 -10.50 -13.88
CA LEU A 62 0.29 -9.26 -13.57
C LEU A 62 -0.87 -9.49 -12.59
N THR A 63 -1.70 -10.52 -12.81
CA THR A 63 -2.85 -10.78 -11.91
C THR A 63 -2.39 -11.22 -10.53
N LEU A 64 -1.39 -12.11 -10.43
CA LEU A 64 -0.88 -12.59 -9.15
C LEU A 64 -0.28 -11.46 -8.33
N LEU A 65 0.55 -10.63 -8.97
CA LEU A 65 1.16 -9.49 -8.29
C LEU A 65 0.08 -8.50 -7.86
N ALA A 66 -0.76 -8.02 -8.80
CA ALA A 66 -1.80 -7.03 -8.49
C ALA A 66 -2.77 -7.51 -7.39
N LEU A 67 -3.27 -8.74 -7.47
CA LEU A 67 -4.15 -9.29 -6.44
C LEU A 67 -3.43 -9.49 -5.10
N GLY A 68 -2.18 -9.93 -5.13
CA GLY A 68 -1.36 -10.10 -3.93
C GLY A 68 -1.18 -8.79 -3.16
N GLY A 69 -0.78 -7.72 -3.83
CA GLY A 69 -0.64 -6.42 -3.15
C GLY A 69 -1.97 -5.79 -2.77
N MET A 70 -3.04 -6.02 -3.53
CA MET A 70 -4.40 -5.59 -3.13
C MET A 70 -4.83 -6.27 -1.82
N LEU A 71 -4.62 -7.59 -1.71
CA LEU A 71 -4.90 -8.34 -0.48
C LEU A 71 -4.04 -7.84 0.69
N GLN A 72 -2.76 -7.59 0.46
CA GLN A 72 -1.86 -7.07 1.50
C GLN A 72 -2.29 -5.67 1.97
N ALA A 73 -2.74 -4.80 1.06
CA ALA A 73 -3.29 -3.49 1.40
C ALA A 73 -4.58 -3.61 2.23
N LEU A 74 -5.48 -4.53 1.87
CA LEU A 74 -6.71 -4.79 2.63
C LEU A 74 -6.41 -5.31 4.05
N VAL A 75 -5.46 -6.22 4.20
CA VAL A 75 -5.03 -6.73 5.51
C VAL A 75 -4.43 -5.62 6.37
N ALA A 76 -3.58 -4.77 5.78
CA ALA A 76 -3.01 -3.62 6.49
C ALA A 76 -4.09 -2.63 6.92
N LEU A 77 -5.07 -2.34 6.06
CA LEU A 77 -6.21 -1.48 6.38
C LEU A 77 -7.08 -2.07 7.49
N ALA A 78 -7.39 -3.37 7.43
CA ALA A 78 -8.12 -4.06 8.49
C ALA A 78 -7.39 -3.97 9.84
N GLY A 79 -6.05 -4.10 9.84
CA GLY A 79 -5.23 -3.91 11.05
C GLY A 79 -5.34 -2.51 11.64
N VAL A 80 -5.34 -1.46 10.79
CA VAL A 80 -5.55 -0.07 11.22
C VAL A 80 -6.93 0.12 11.83
N LEU A 81 -7.97 -0.44 11.22
CA LEU A 81 -9.34 -0.34 11.74
C LEU A 81 -9.50 -1.06 13.09
N ILE A 82 -8.92 -2.25 13.23
CA ILE A 82 -8.92 -2.99 14.50
C ILE A 82 -8.19 -2.22 15.59
N ALA A 83 -7.04 -1.61 15.27
CA ALA A 83 -6.30 -0.79 16.23
C ALA A 83 -7.11 0.44 16.69
N LEU A 84 -7.84 1.08 15.77
CA LEU A 84 -8.73 2.20 16.10
C LEU A 84 -9.87 1.78 17.05
N GLU A 85 -10.53 0.65 16.77
CA GLU A 85 -11.59 0.10 17.64
C GLU A 85 -11.04 -0.32 19.01
N ALA A 86 -9.79 -0.78 19.08
CA ALA A 86 -9.10 -1.12 20.32
C ALA A 86 -8.63 0.10 21.13
N GLY A 87 -8.77 1.32 20.60
CA GLY A 87 -8.36 2.56 21.26
C GLY A 87 -6.84 2.77 21.32
N LEU A 88 -6.10 2.17 20.38
CA LEU A 88 -4.65 2.35 20.21
C LEU A 88 -4.32 3.59 19.36
#